data_AF-A0A6L4YFI1-F1
#
_entry.id   AF-A0A6L4YFI1-F1
#
_cell.length_a   1.000
_cell.length_b   1.000
_cell.length_c   1.000
_cell.angle_alpha   90.00
_cell.angle_beta   90.00
_cell.angle_gamma   90.00
#
_symmetry.space_group_name_H-M   'P 1'
#
loop_
_entity.id
_entity.type
_entity.pdbx_description
1 polymer ?
#
loop_
_entity_poly.entity_id
_entity_poly.type
_entity_poly.pdbx_seq_one_letter_code
_entity_poly.pdbx_strand_id
1 'polypeptide(L)' 'MHAEDLLLLVTREIPFGKYKGRLIADLPGNYLNWFAREGFPPGEIGRLLALMQEIDHNGLSDLLAPLRASKR' A
#
# COMPACT_ATOMS: atom_id res chain seq x y z
N MET A 1 9.98 8.43 -7.19
CA MET A 1 8.82 7.50 -7.22
C MET A 1 8.83 6.83 -8.58
N HIS A 2 8.94 5.50 -8.63
CA HIS A 2 8.89 4.76 -9.89
C HIS A 2 7.45 4.32 -10.15
N ALA A 3 6.98 4.39 -11.39
CA ALA A 3 5.62 3.94 -11.74
C ALA A 3 5.36 2.47 -11.35
N GLU A 4 6.43 1.67 -11.30
CA GLU A 4 6.43 0.28 -10.85
C GLU A 4 5.96 0.10 -9.40
N ASP A 5 6.20 1.09 -8.52
CA ASP A 5 5.80 1.03 -7.12
C ASP A 5 4.27 0.94 -6.99
N LEU A 6 3.51 1.59 -7.88
CA LEU A 6 2.04 1.52 -7.91
C LEU A 6 1.53 0.11 -8.24
N LEU A 7 2.22 -0.60 -9.13
CA LEU A 7 1.91 -1.98 -9.45
C LEU A 7 2.19 -2.90 -8.25
N LEU A 8 3.27 -2.62 -7.49
CA LEU A 8 3.57 -3.35 -6.27
C LEU A 8 2.50 -3.15 -5.19
N LEU A 9 1.88 -1.97 -5.08
CA LEU A 9 0.78 -1.76 -4.12
C LEU A 9 -0.39 -2.73 -4.35
N VAL A 10 -0.70 -3.04 -5.60
CA VAL A 10 -1.83 -3.90 -5.98
C VAL A 10 -1.47 -5.38 -6.16
N THR A 11 -0.19 -5.74 -6.07
CA THR A 11 0.29 -7.13 -6.24
C THR A 11 0.99 -7.69 -5.01
N ARG A 12 1.57 -6.83 -4.17
CA ARG A 12 2.33 -7.24 -3.00
C ARG A 12 1.41 -7.42 -1.80
N GLU A 13 1.58 -8.54 -1.12
CA GLU A 13 0.90 -8.83 0.13
C GLU A 13 1.75 -8.42 1.33
N ILE A 14 1.09 -8.07 2.43
CA ILE A 14 1.74 -7.79 3.70
C ILE A 14 2.29 -9.10 4.29
N PRO A 15 3.60 -9.17 4.65
CA PRO A 15 4.20 -10.40 5.13
C PRO A 15 4.05 -10.64 6.64
N PHE A 16 3.54 -9.68 7.41
CA PHE A 16 3.49 -9.71 8.88
C PHE A 16 2.26 -8.98 9.46
N GLY A 17 2.10 -9.07 10.79
CA GLY A 17 1.06 -8.34 11.51
C GLY A 17 -0.36 -8.85 11.26
N LYS A 18 -1.35 -8.05 11.66
CA LYS A 18 -2.77 -8.43 11.64
C LYS A 18 -3.32 -8.69 10.24
N TYR A 19 -2.79 -7.99 9.24
CA TYR A 19 -3.24 -8.07 7.84
C TYR A 19 -2.28 -8.90 6.96
N LYS A 20 -1.56 -9.85 7.55
CA LYS A 20 -0.70 -10.76 6.78
C LYS A 20 -1.49 -11.48 5.68
N GLY A 21 -0.93 -11.52 4.46
CA GLY A 21 -1.56 -12.12 3.28
C GLY A 21 -2.59 -11.22 2.58
N ARG A 22 -2.76 -9.97 3.02
CA ARG A 22 -3.60 -8.97 2.35
C ARG A 22 -2.74 -8.07 1.46
N LEU A 23 -3.27 -7.70 0.29
CA LEU A 23 -2.61 -6.73 -0.59
C LEU A 23 -2.45 -5.38 0.10
N ILE A 24 -1.35 -4.68 -0.20
CA ILE A 24 -1.07 -3.36 0.37
C ILE A 24 -2.20 -2.37 0.03
N ALA A 25 -2.71 -2.40 -1.20
CA ALA A 25 -3.83 -1.58 -1.66
C ALA A 25 -5.17 -1.87 -0.94
N ASP A 26 -5.29 -2.99 -0.22
CA ASP A 26 -6.50 -3.36 0.54
C ASP A 26 -6.39 -3.06 2.04
N LEU A 27 -5.28 -2.45 2.47
CA LEU A 27 -5.07 -2.15 3.87
C LEU A 27 -6.03 -1.05 4.32
N PRO A 28 -6.65 -1.20 5.51
CA PRO A 28 -7.48 -0.14 6.07
C PRO A 28 -6.67 1.13 6.37
N GLY A 29 -7.22 2.31 6.07
CA GLY A 29 -6.56 3.59 6.31
C GLY A 29 -6.14 3.82 7.77
N ASN A 30 -6.90 3.28 8.74
CA ASN A 30 -6.50 3.34 10.16
C ASN A 30 -5.19 2.57 10.45
N TYR A 31 -4.90 1.51 9.71
CA TYR A 31 -3.67 0.73 9.83
C TYR A 31 -2.48 1.46 9.18
N LEU A 32 -2.71 2.12 8.04
CA LEU A 32 -1.72 2.98 7.39
C LEU A 32 -1.38 4.20 8.27
N ASN A 33 -2.40 4.84 8.85
CA ASN A 33 -2.22 5.96 9.77
C ASN A 33 -1.51 5.56 11.07
N TRP A 34 -1.70 4.32 11.54
CA TRP A 34 -0.92 3.80 12.65
C TRP A 34 0.57 3.70 12.30
N PHE A 35 0.91 3.16 11.12
CA PHE A 35 2.30 3.16 10.63
C PHE A 35 2.88 4.56 10.43
N ALA A 36 2.09 5.53 9.98
CA ALA A 36 2.55 6.91 9.86
C ALA A 36 2.97 7.53 11.20
N ARG A 37 2.42 7.03 12.31
CA ARG A 37 2.72 7.48 13.68
C ARG A 37 3.87 6.69 14.31
N GLU A 38 3.86 5.37 14.18
CA GLU A 38 4.89 4.50 14.76
C GLU A 38 6.19 4.45 13.95
N GLY A 39 6.08 4.70 12.64
CA GLY A 39 7.16 4.57 11.67
C GLY A 39 6.99 3.34 10.77
N PHE A 40 7.44 3.48 9.53
CA PHE A 40 7.40 2.40 8.54
C PHE A 40 8.60 1.47 8.69
N PRO A 41 8.43 0.15 8.48
CA PRO A 41 9.55 -0.78 8.53
C PRO A 41 10.58 -0.49 7.43
N PRO A 42 11.87 -0.77 7.64
CA PRO A 42 12.87 -0.55 6.59
C PRO A 42 12.63 -1.47 5.38
N GLY A 43 13.13 -1.03 4.23
CA GLY A 43 13.09 -1.80 2.98
C GLY A 43 11.86 -1.54 2.12
N GLU A 44 11.58 -2.47 1.20
CA GLU A 44 10.52 -2.31 0.20
C GLU A 44 9.14 -2.15 0.83
N ILE A 45 8.78 -2.99 1.79
CA ILE A 45 7.44 -2.99 2.38
C ILE A 45 7.10 -1.66 3.05
N GLY A 46 8.01 -1.07 3.83
CA GLY A 46 7.71 0.23 4.44
C GLY A 46 7.67 1.37 3.46
N ARG A 47 8.49 1.34 2.41
CA ARG A 47 8.39 2.31 1.31
C ARG A 47 7.04 2.22 0.60
N LEU A 48 6.54 1.01 0.34
CA LEU A 48 5.22 0.80 -0.25
C LEU A 48 4.09 1.20 0.71
N LEU A 49 4.22 0.94 2.01
CA LEU A 49 3.25 1.37 3.02
C LEU A 49 3.18 2.91 3.14
N ALA A 50 4.34 3.58 3.09
CA ALA A 50 4.40 5.05 3.08
C ALA A 50 3.70 5.61 1.83
N LEU A 51 4.01 5.06 0.65
CA LEU A 51 3.36 5.44 -0.59
C LEU A 51 1.84 5.20 -0.54
N MET A 52 1.40 4.06 -0.02
CA MET A 52 -0.02 3.75 0.12
C MET A 52 -0.72 4.72 1.07
N GLN A 53 -0.04 5.11 2.16
CA GLN A 53 -0.57 6.14 3.06
C GLN A 53 -0.74 7.46 2.32
N GLU A 54 0.28 7.92 1.58
CA GLU A 54 0.20 9.17 0.83
C GLU A 54 -0.96 9.15 -0.17
N ILE A 55 -1.19 8.03 -0.85
CA ILE A 55 -2.32 7.84 -1.76
C ILE A 55 -3.66 7.91 -1.01
N ASP A 56 -3.79 7.21 0.12
CA ASP A 56 -5.00 7.20 0.95
C ASP A 56 -5.31 8.60 1.51
N HIS A 57 -4.28 9.29 2.02
CA HIS A 57 -4.42 10.64 2.59
C HIS A 57 -4.88 11.67 1.57
N ASN A 58 -4.41 11.55 0.33
CA ASN A 58 -4.81 12.43 -0.77
C ASN A 58 -6.11 11.98 -1.47
N GLY A 59 -6.74 10.88 -1.04
CA GLY A 59 -7.95 10.35 -1.67
C GLY A 59 -7.72 9.83 -3.09
N LEU A 60 -6.50 9.38 -3.41
CA LEU A 60 -6.08 8.97 -4.75
C LEU A 60 -6.18 7.45 -4.99
N SER A 61 -6.84 6.72 -4.09
CA SER A 61 -6.97 5.25 -4.15
C SER A 61 -7.59 4.76 -5.47
N ASP A 62 -8.44 5.56 -6.11
CA ASP A 62 -9.05 5.25 -7.39
C ASP A 62 -8.03 5.12 -8.54
N LEU A 63 -6.85 5.74 -8.42
CA LEU A 63 -5.75 5.57 -9.39
C LEU A 63 -5.25 4.12 -9.47
N LEU A 64 -5.48 3.33 -8.42
CA LEU A 64 -5.08 1.92 -8.37
C LEU A 64 -6.13 1.01 -9.05
N ALA A 65 -7.37 1.45 -9.23
CA ALA A 65 -8.43 0.67 -9.85
C ALA A 65 -8.07 0.08 -11.24
N PRO A 66 -7.54 0.87 -12.21
CA PRO A 66 -7.15 0.31 -13.51
C PRO A 66 -6.02 -0.72 -13.41
N LEU A 67 -5.09 -0.54 -12.47
CA LEU A 67 -3.98 -1.48 -12.26
C LEU A 67 -4.46 -2.84 -11.72
N ARG A 68 -5.55 -2.85 -10.95
CA ARG A 68 -6.19 -4.07 -10.46
C ARG A 68 -6.94 -4.83 -11.56
N ALA A 69 -7.54 -4.09 -12.50
CA ALA A 69 -8.28 -4.68 -13.61
C ALA A 69 -7.36 -5.29 -14.69
N SER A 70 -6.11 -4.79 -14.79
CA SER A 70 -5.13 -5.26 -15.78
C SER A 70 -4.61 -6.70 -15.53
N LYS A 71 -5.06 -7.38 -14.48
CA LYS A 71 -4.67 -8.76 -14.17
C LYS A 71 -5.58 -9.82 -14.83
N ARG A 72 -6.33 -9.44 -15.87
CA ARG A 72 -7.19 -10.34 -16.66
C ARG A 72 -6.44 -10.94 -17.85
#